data_AF-A0A0I9UN59-F1
#
_entry.id   AF-A0A0I9UN59-F1
#
_cell.length_a   1.000
_cell.length_b   1.000
_cell.length_c   1.000
_cell.angle_alpha   90.00
_cell.angle_beta   90.00
_cell.angle_gamma   90.00
#
_symmetry.space_group_name_H-M   'P 1'
#
loop_
_entity.id
_entity.type
_entity.pdbx_description
1 polymer ?
#
loop_
_entity_poly.entity_id
_entity_poly.type
_entity_poly.pdbx_seq_one_letter_code
_entity_poly.pdbx_strand_id
1 'polypeptide(L)'
;MIIQMPEEVLFKLVDYAKGLGRKEERIDSFKEPKFITQNQAHISYGKGNVAKWVKEGIVKRYKDADGKVRSGVRYNVVELDAAAFKCNYMKTLSPLAKAEMKEISK
;
A
#
# COMPACT_ATOMS: atom_id res chain seq x y z
N MET A 1 28.24 -0.57 -9.01
CA MET A 1 28.00 -1.54 -7.92
C MET A 1 26.64 -2.15 -8.16
N ILE A 2 26.56 -3.42 -8.56
CA ILE A 2 25.28 -4.14 -8.64
C ILE A 2 24.96 -4.58 -7.22
N ILE A 3 23.90 -4.03 -6.62
CA ILE A 3 23.41 -4.46 -5.32
C ILE A 3 22.63 -5.75 -5.56
N GLN A 4 23.16 -6.88 -5.09
CA GLN A 4 22.50 -8.17 -5.22
C GLN A 4 21.35 -8.24 -4.21
N MET A 5 20.11 -7.98 -4.65
CA MET A 5 18.93 -8.20 -3.80
C MET A 5 18.60 -9.69 -3.68
N PRO A 6 18.08 -10.14 -2.53
CA PRO A 6 17.58 -11.50 -2.39
C PRO A 6 16.52 -11.81 -3.42
N GLU A 7 16.60 -13.00 -4.02
CA GLU A 7 15.69 -13.44 -5.06
C GLU A 7 14.23 -13.44 -4.58
N GLU A 8 13.98 -13.84 -3.33
CA GLU A 8 12.65 -13.80 -2.72
C GLU A 8 12.04 -12.39 -2.68
N VAL A 9 12.87 -11.38 -2.41
CA VAL A 9 12.44 -9.97 -2.38
C VAL A 9 12.03 -9.53 -3.78
N LEU A 10 12.84 -9.89 -4.79
CA LEU A 10 12.55 -9.60 -6.19
C LEU A 10 11.22 -10.23 -6.64
N PHE A 11 11.01 -11.52 -6.36
CA PHE A 11 9.78 -12.19 -6.74
C PHE A 11 8.55 -11.58 -6.06
N LYS A 12 8.63 -11.27 -4.76
CA LYS A 12 7.52 -10.62 -4.04
C LYS A 12 7.21 -9.23 -4.58
N LEU A 13 8.22 -8.46 -4.96
CA LEU A 13 8.03 -7.15 -5.60
C LEU A 13 7.32 -7.30 -6.95
N VAL A 14 7.74 -8.26 -7.76
CA VAL A 14 7.13 -8.53 -9.07
C VAL A 14 5.67 -8.98 -8.93
N ASP A 15 5.40 -9.92 -8.03
CA ASP A 15 4.04 -10.42 -7.81
C ASP A 15 3.12 -9.33 -7.26
N TYR A 16 3.65 -8.52 -6.35
CA TYR A 16 2.92 -7.38 -5.82
C TYR A 16 2.61 -6.34 -6.92
N ALA A 17 3.59 -5.98 -7.74
CA ALA A 17 3.39 -5.04 -8.85
C ALA A 17 2.34 -5.56 -9.85
N LYS A 18 2.39 -6.86 -10.19
CA LYS A 18 1.35 -7.51 -11.01
C LYS A 18 -0.03 -7.43 -10.37
N GLY A 19 -0.11 -7.67 -9.06
CA GLY A 19 -1.36 -7.56 -8.31
C GLY A 19 -1.94 -6.14 -8.32
N LEU A 20 -1.08 -5.13 -8.13
CA LEU A 20 -1.46 -3.73 -8.16
C LEU A 20 -1.97 -3.33 -9.56
N GLY A 21 -1.26 -3.71 -10.62
CA GLY A 21 -1.66 -3.41 -12.00
C GLY A 21 -2.99 -4.07 -12.40
N ARG A 22 -3.25 -5.31 -11.97
CA ARG A 22 -4.56 -5.95 -12.15
C ARG A 22 -5.67 -5.19 -11.41
N LYS A 23 -5.36 -4.67 -10.23
CA LYS A 23 -6.33 -3.88 -9.45
C LYS A 23 -6.64 -2.55 -10.14
N GLU A 24 -5.63 -1.87 -10.67
CA GLU A 24 -5.81 -0.67 -11.49
C GLU A 24 -6.68 -0.96 -12.72
N GLU A 25 -6.43 -2.06 -13.45
CA GLU A 25 -7.28 -2.46 -14.59
C GLU A 25 -8.74 -2.71 -14.19
N ARG A 26 -9.00 -3.33 -13.04
CA ARG A 26 -10.36 -3.49 -12.52
C ARG A 26 -11.01 -2.18 -12.10
N ILE A 27 -10.24 -1.23 -11.59
CA ILE A 27 -10.73 0.11 -11.24
C ILE A 27 -11.09 0.87 -12.52
N ASP A 28 -10.20 0.87 -13.52
CA ASP A 28 -10.38 1.58 -14.78
C ASP A 28 -11.51 0.96 -15.63
N SER A 29 -11.76 -0.34 -15.49
CA SER A 29 -12.91 -1.03 -16.07
C SER A 29 -14.19 -0.97 -15.22
N PHE A 30 -14.22 -0.13 -14.17
CA PHE A 30 -15.35 0.07 -13.27
C PHE A 30 -15.86 -1.19 -12.54
N LYS A 31 -15.05 -2.24 -12.47
CA LYS A 31 -15.35 -3.48 -11.75
C LYS A 31 -15.10 -3.36 -10.24
N GLU A 32 -14.19 -2.47 -9.84
CA GLU A 32 -13.88 -2.16 -8.44
C GLU A 32 -13.86 -0.65 -8.19
N PRO A 33 -14.27 -0.18 -7.00
CA PRO A 33 -14.24 1.25 -6.70
C PRO A 33 -12.79 1.74 -6.48
N LYS A 34 -12.44 2.85 -7.12
CA LYS A 34 -11.15 3.54 -6.90
C LYS A 34 -10.96 4.04 -5.47
N PHE A 35 -12.06 4.41 -4.83
CA PHE A 35 -12.09 5.04 -3.53
C PHE A 35 -12.96 4.27 -2.55
N ILE A 36 -12.48 4.12 -1.32
CA ILE A 36 -13.25 3.56 -0.20
C ILE A 36 -13.45 4.60 0.89
N THR A 37 -14.50 4.40 1.69
CA THR A 37 -14.79 5.27 2.84
C THR A 37 -13.71 5.16 3.92
N GLN A 38 -13.61 6.18 4.76
CA GLN A 38 -12.71 6.15 5.91
C GLN A 38 -12.93 4.94 6.84
N ASN A 39 -14.18 4.56 7.09
CA ASN A 39 -14.49 3.40 7.93
C ASN A 39 -13.99 2.09 7.31
N GLN A 40 -14.23 1.90 6.01
CA GLN A 40 -13.70 0.74 5.29
C GLN A 40 -12.16 0.70 5.34
N ALA A 41 -11.49 1.83 5.10
CA ALA A 41 -10.04 1.90 5.19
C ALA A 41 -9.52 1.56 6.59
N HIS A 42 -10.17 2.06 7.65
CA HIS A 42 -9.80 1.75 9.03
C HIS A 42 -10.01 0.27 9.38
N ILE A 43 -11.07 -0.37 8.88
CA ILE A 43 -11.35 -1.79 9.10
C ILE A 43 -10.31 -2.65 8.37
N SER A 44 -10.05 -2.37 7.09
CA SER A 44 -9.18 -3.21 6.26
C SER A 44 -7.69 -3.05 6.56
N TYR A 45 -7.23 -1.84 6.90
CA TYR A 45 -5.80 -1.53 7.05
C TYR A 45 -5.40 -1.14 8.47
N GLY A 46 -6.36 -0.91 9.35
CA GLY A 46 -6.16 -0.45 10.72
C GLY A 46 -6.09 1.08 10.83
N LYS A 47 -6.90 1.65 11.73
CA LYS A 47 -6.99 3.11 11.97
C LYS A 47 -5.63 3.77 12.24
N GLY A 48 -4.79 3.15 13.08
CA GLY A 48 -3.46 3.68 13.42
C GLY A 48 -2.51 3.71 12.22
N ASN A 49 -2.55 2.67 11.37
CA ASN A 49 -1.74 2.60 10.16
C ASN A 49 -2.16 3.67 9.15
N VAL A 50 -3.47 3.77 8.88
CA VAL A 50 -4.00 4.78 7.94
C VAL A 50 -3.65 6.20 8.41
N ALA A 51 -3.82 6.50 9.70
CA ALA A 51 -3.45 7.80 10.26
C ALA A 51 -1.95 8.10 10.10
N LYS A 52 -1.09 7.09 10.33
CA LYS A 52 0.36 7.21 10.13
C LYS A 52 0.70 7.50 8.66
N TRP A 53 0.15 6.75 7.71
CA TRP A 53 0.42 6.93 6.28
C TRP A 53 -0.07 8.28 5.75
N VAL A 54 -1.21 8.78 6.26
CA VAL A 54 -1.69 10.14 5.96
C VAL A 54 -0.73 11.19 6.50
N LYS A 55 -0.24 11.04 7.73
CA LYS A 55 0.73 11.96 8.33
C LYS A 55 2.06 11.98 7.56
N GLU A 56 2.48 10.83 7.04
CA GLU A 56 3.71 10.67 6.24
C GLU A 56 3.53 11.10 4.76
N GLY A 57 2.31 11.48 4.35
CA GLY A 57 2.02 11.91 2.97
C GLY A 57 1.99 10.77 1.94
N ILE A 58 2.00 9.51 2.39
CA ILE A 58 1.96 8.32 1.53
C ILE A 58 0.55 8.11 0.97
N VAL A 59 -0.47 8.38 1.80
CA VAL A 59 -1.88 8.24 1.44
C VAL A 59 -2.56 9.59 1.58
N LYS A 60 -3.33 10.00 0.57
CA LYS A 60 -4.04 11.28 0.60
C LYS A 60 -5.46 11.13 1.12
N ARG A 61 -5.94 12.17 1.81
CA ARG A 61 -7.35 12.32 2.18
C ARG A 61 -8.08 13.04 1.06
N TYR A 62 -9.01 12.35 0.42
CA TYR A 62 -9.88 12.93 -0.59
C TYR A 62 -11.21 13.28 0.09
N LYS A 63 -11.53 14.57 0.16
CA LYS A 63 -12.84 15.02 0.67
C LYS A 63 -13.84 15.02 -0.48
N ASP A 64 -15.06 14.62 -0.18
CA ASP A 64 -16.17 14.82 -1.11
C ASP A 64 -16.30 16.33 -1.45
N ALA A 65 -16.66 16.62 -2.70
CA ALA A 65 -16.63 17.98 -3.27
C ALA A 65 -17.74 18.91 -2.72
N ASP A 66 -18.56 18.43 -1.78
CA ASP A 66 -19.68 19.15 -1.20
C ASP A 66 -19.27 20.26 -0.23
N GLY A 67 -17.97 20.42 0.05
CA GLY A 67 -17.40 21.56 0.80
C GLY A 67 -17.83 21.64 2.27
N LYS A 68 -18.63 20.69 2.74
CA LYS A 68 -19.17 20.65 4.10
C LYS A 68 -18.07 20.24 5.08
N VAL A 69 -18.12 20.80 6.28
CA VAL A 69 -17.20 20.44 7.39
C VAL A 69 -17.26 18.93 7.71
N ARG A 70 -18.41 18.30 7.47
CA ARG A 70 -18.65 16.85 7.65
C ARG A 70 -18.56 16.03 6.36
N SER A 71 -18.02 16.60 5.27
CA SER A 71 -17.83 15.89 4.00
C SER A 71 -17.11 14.56 4.24
N GLY A 72 -17.59 13.48 3.65
CA GLY A 72 -16.96 12.18 3.77
C GLY A 72 -15.49 12.23 3.34
N VAL A 73 -14.62 11.60 4.11
CA VAL A 73 -13.23 11.36 3.69
C VAL A 73 -13.16 10.00 3.01
N ARG A 74 -12.61 9.98 1.81
CA ARG A 74 -12.31 8.78 1.04
C ARG A 74 -10.82 8.64 0.81
N TYR A 75 -10.42 7.41 0.56
CA TYR A 75 -9.03 7.01 0.34
C TYR A 75 -8.92 6.22 -0.95
N ASN A 76 -7.88 6.49 -1.74
CA ASN A 76 -7.57 5.73 -2.93
C ASN A 76 -7.08 4.34 -2.51
N VAL A 77 -7.71 3.29 -3.02
CA VAL A 77 -7.41 1.91 -2.64
C VAL A 77 -6.00 1.49 -3.07
N VAL A 78 -5.51 1.99 -4.21
CA VAL A 78 -4.17 1.69 -4.72
C VAL A 78 -3.09 2.31 -3.83
N GLU A 79 -3.30 3.55 -3.36
CA GLU A 79 -2.39 4.21 -2.41
C GLU A 79 -2.33 3.45 -1.07
N LEU A 80 -3.48 2.96 -0.59
CA LEU A 80 -3.57 2.16 0.64
C LEU A 80 -2.85 0.83 0.51
N ASP A 81 -3.05 0.11 -0.60
CA ASP A 81 -2.36 -1.15 -0.86
C ASP A 81 -0.85 -0.94 -0.95
N ALA A 82 -0.40 0.11 -1.66
CA ALA A 82 1.01 0.45 -1.81
C ALA A 82 1.66 0.76 -0.45
N ALA A 83 0.98 1.53 0.40
CA ALA A 83 1.44 1.83 1.75
C ALA A 83 1.51 0.57 2.62
N ALA A 84 0.49 -0.29 2.54
CA ALA A 84 0.45 -1.54 3.29
C ALA A 84 1.60 -2.48 2.90
N PHE A 85 1.90 -2.59 1.61
CA PHE A 85 3.02 -3.40 1.13
C PHE A 85 4.36 -2.84 1.61
N LYS A 86 4.59 -1.53 1.47
CA LYS A 86 5.82 -0.87 1.95
C LYS A 86 6.10 -1.15 3.43
N CYS A 87 5.07 -1.26 4.27
CA CYS A 87 5.22 -1.58 5.68
C CYS A 87 5.36 -3.07 5.99
N ASN A 88 4.86 -3.95 5.13
CA ASN A 88 4.74 -5.39 5.43
C ASN A 88 5.69 -6.28 4.61
N TYR A 89 6.32 -5.79 3.53
CA TYR A 89 7.15 -6.64 2.65
C TYR A 89 8.24 -7.37 3.44
N MET A 90 8.89 -6.70 4.39
CA MET A 90 9.91 -7.33 5.26
C MET A 90 9.33 -8.38 6.21
N LYS A 91 8.09 -8.23 6.68
CA LYS A 91 7.51 -9.17 7.67
C LYS A 91 7.32 -10.55 7.07
N THR A 92 6.89 -10.61 5.81
CA THR A 92 6.55 -11.87 5.13
C THR A 92 7.77 -12.59 4.57
N LEU A 93 8.96 -11.97 4.54
CA LEU A 93 10.20 -12.60 4.08
C LEU A 93 10.63 -13.78 4.97
N SER A 94 11.22 -14.79 4.34
CA SER A 94 11.89 -15.88 5.05
C SER A 94 13.01 -15.35 5.95
N PRO A 95 13.40 -16.10 7.00
CA PRO A 95 14.55 -15.74 7.84
C PRO A 95 15.84 -15.54 7.04
N LEU A 96 16.07 -16.34 6.00
CA LEU A 96 17.23 -16.23 5.12
C LEU A 96 17.23 -14.90 4.36
N ALA A 97 16.13 -14.58 3.66
CA ALA A 97 16.02 -13.33 2.91
C ALA A 97 16.12 -12.08 3.81
N LYS A 98 15.65 -12.16 5.06
CA LYS A 98 15.85 -11.10 6.07
C LYS A 98 17.32 -10.90 6.43
N ALA A 99 18.07 -11.99 6.58
CA ALA A 99 19.50 -11.94 6.89
C ALA A 99 20.28 -11.32 5.73
N GLU A 100 20.00 -11.75 4.49
CA GLU A 100 20.63 -11.21 3.28
C GLU A 100 20.32 -9.72 3.11
N MET A 101 19.07 -9.28 3.30
CA MET A 101 18.70 -7.85 3.29
C MET A 101 19.46 -7.02 4.34
N LYS A 102 19.80 -7.62 5.49
CA LYS A 102 20.54 -6.94 6.56
C LYS A 102 22.01 -6.78 6.22
N GLU A 103 22.62 -7.74 5.53
CA GLU A 103 24.01 -7.63 5.06
C GLU A 103 24.16 -6.56 3.96
N ILE A 104 23.14 -6.36 3.13
CA ILE A 104 23.14 -5.31 2.07
C ILE A 104 23.02 -3.88 2.64
N SER A 105 22.45 -3.73 3.83
CA SER A 105 22.20 -2.42 4.46
C SER A 105 23.30 -1.94 5.41
N LYS A 106 24.37 -2.73 5.56
CA LYS A 106 25.62 -2.35 6.24
C LYS A 106 26.58 -1.66 5.28
#